data_AF-A0AAW1CZE4-F1
#
_entry.id   AF-A0AAW1CZE4-F1
#
_cell.length_a   1.000
_cell.length_b   1.000
_cell.length_c   1.000
_cell.angle_alpha   90.00
_cell.angle_beta   90.00
_cell.angle_gamma   90.00
#
_symmetry.space_group_name_H-M   'P 1'
#
loop_
_entity.id
_entity.type
_entity.pdbx_description
1 polymer ?
#
loop_
_entity_poly.entity_id
_entity_poly.type
_entity_poly.pdbx_seq_one_letter_code
_entity_poly.pdbx_strand_id
1 'polypeptide(L)'
;MSVGNLEEIIDDNHAIVSTSVGSEHYVSILSFVDKDQLEPGCSVLLNHKVHAVVGVLSDDTDPMVTVMKLEKAPQETYADIGGLDTQIQEIKESVELPLTHPEYYEEMGIKPPKGVILYGPPGTGKTLLAKAVANQTSATFLRVVGSELIQKYLGDGPKLVRELFRVAEEHAPSIVFIDEIDAVGTKRYDSNSGGDVKVVMATNRIETLDPALIRPGRIDRKIEFPLPDEKTKKRIFNIHTSRMTLAEDVNLSELIMAKDDLSGADIKAICTEAGLMALRERRMKVNNEDFKKSKESVLYRKKEGTPEGLYL
;
A
#
# COMPACT_ATOMS: atom_id res chain seq x y z
N MET A 1 31.71 -16.55 -12.63
CA MET A 1 31.47 -15.37 -13.48
C MET A 1 31.45 -14.17 -12.55
N SER A 2 31.99 -13.04 -12.97
CA SER A 2 31.95 -11.79 -12.21
C SER A 2 30.77 -10.94 -12.68
N VAL A 3 30.16 -10.18 -11.78
CA VAL A 3 29.13 -9.20 -12.14
C VAL A 3 29.80 -7.85 -12.42
N GLY A 4 29.39 -7.19 -13.48
CA GLY A 4 29.77 -5.80 -13.80
C GLY A 4 28.56 -5.04 -14.33
N ASN A 5 28.62 -3.72 -14.35
CA ASN A 5 27.58 -2.87 -14.91
C ASN A 5 27.96 -2.43 -16.31
N LEU A 6 27.01 -2.48 -17.24
CA LEU A 6 27.18 -1.92 -18.58
C LEU A 6 27.09 -0.39 -18.49
N GLU A 7 28.13 0.34 -18.87
CA GLU A 7 28.06 1.81 -18.89
C GLU A 7 27.61 2.33 -20.24
N GLU A 8 28.28 1.87 -21.30
CA GLU A 8 28.04 2.34 -22.65
C GLU A 8 28.29 1.23 -23.67
N ILE A 9 27.44 1.17 -24.69
CA ILE A 9 27.60 0.29 -25.83
C ILE A 9 28.27 1.12 -26.93
N ILE A 10 29.49 0.75 -27.31
CA ILE A 10 30.25 1.49 -28.32
C ILE A 10 29.90 0.98 -29.72
N ASP A 11 29.96 -0.35 -29.90
CA ASP A 11 29.77 -1.00 -31.20
C ASP A 11 28.99 -2.31 -31.06
N ASP A 12 28.63 -2.90 -32.20
CA ASP A 12 27.94 -4.19 -32.31
C ASP A 12 28.57 -5.35 -31.53
N ASN A 13 29.88 -5.29 -31.26
CA ASN A 13 30.61 -6.37 -30.59
C ASN A 13 31.39 -5.88 -29.36
N HIS A 14 31.27 -4.62 -28.97
CA HIS A 14 32.08 -4.05 -27.88
C HIS A 14 31.27 -3.12 -26.98
N ALA A 15 31.48 -3.27 -25.68
CA ALA A 15 30.89 -2.42 -24.66
C ALA A 15 31.94 -2.04 -23.60
N ILE A 16 31.68 -0.93 -22.92
CA ILE A 16 32.41 -0.54 -21.72
C ILE A 16 31.63 -1.06 -20.52
N VAL A 17 32.30 -1.84 -19.68
CA VAL A 17 31.73 -2.38 -18.45
C VAL A 17 32.54 -1.90 -17.25
N SER A 18 31.85 -1.45 -16.21
CA SER A 18 32.46 -1.14 -14.93
C SER A 18 32.34 -2.34 -14.00
N THR A 19 33.47 -2.76 -13.43
CA THR A 19 33.51 -3.83 -12.43
C THR A 19 33.09 -3.27 -11.07
N SER A 20 32.73 -4.12 -10.10
CA SER A 20 32.36 -3.69 -8.73
C SER A 20 33.43 -2.87 -7.99
N VAL A 21 34.68 -2.89 -8.47
CA VAL A 21 35.82 -2.10 -7.93
C VAL A 21 35.90 -0.70 -8.57
N GLY A 22 35.05 -0.38 -9.55
CA GLY A 22 35.07 0.87 -10.30
C GLY A 22 36.08 0.91 -11.44
N SER A 23 36.65 -0.24 -11.82
CA SER A 23 37.53 -0.35 -12.98
C SER A 23 36.71 -0.60 -14.25
N GLU A 24 36.86 0.32 -15.20
CA GLU A 24 36.27 0.26 -16.54
C GLU A 24 37.13 -0.64 -17.44
N HIS A 25 36.48 -1.58 -18.12
CA HIS A 25 37.12 -2.45 -19.10
C HIS A 25 36.39 -2.35 -20.43
N TYR A 26 37.15 -2.24 -21.51
CA TYR A 26 36.65 -2.41 -22.86
C TYR A 26 36.57 -3.90 -23.18
N VAL A 27 35.36 -4.40 -23.38
CA VAL A 27 35.09 -5.84 -23.44
C VAL A 27 34.29 -6.21 -24.69
N SER A 28 34.55 -7.42 -25.20
CA SER A 28 33.80 -7.96 -26.33
C SER A 28 32.50 -8.60 -25.87
N ILE A 29 31.40 -8.33 -26.58
CA ILE A 29 30.10 -9.00 -26.41
C ILE A 29 30.13 -10.32 -27.17
N LEU A 30 29.80 -11.42 -26.50
CA LEU A 30 29.75 -12.73 -27.15
C LEU A 30 28.45 -12.89 -27.93
N SER A 31 28.52 -13.60 -29.07
CA SER A 31 27.43 -13.69 -30.06
C SER A 31 26.14 -14.36 -29.57
N PHE A 32 26.13 -14.93 -28.37
CA PHE A 32 24.98 -15.57 -27.75
C PHE A 32 24.18 -14.65 -26.83
N VAL A 33 24.59 -13.38 -26.70
CA VAL A 33 23.86 -12.37 -25.92
C VAL A 33 22.94 -11.59 -26.86
N ASP A 34 21.64 -11.57 -26.54
CA ASP A 34 20.66 -10.77 -27.27
C ASP A 34 20.88 -9.28 -27.00
N LYS A 35 21.17 -8.54 -28.07
CA LYS A 35 21.51 -7.10 -28.01
C LYS A 35 20.34 -6.23 -27.57
N ASP A 36 19.12 -6.66 -27.86
CA ASP A 36 17.90 -5.93 -27.52
C ASP A 36 17.65 -5.87 -26.00
N GLN A 37 18.30 -6.75 -25.22
CA GLN A 37 18.20 -6.79 -23.76
C GLN A 37 19.33 -6.01 -23.06
N LEU A 38 20.28 -5.44 -23.81
CA LEU A 38 21.38 -4.67 -23.27
C LEU A 38 21.02 -3.18 -23.21
N GLU A 39 20.59 -2.72 -22.05
CA GLU A 39 20.43 -1.29 -21.79
C GLU A 39 21.61 -0.75 -20.95
N PRO A 40 22.06 0.50 -21.21
CA PRO A 40 23.02 1.18 -20.35
C PRO A 40 22.55 1.20 -18.89
N GLY A 41 23.36 0.68 -17.98
CA GLY A 41 23.06 0.52 -16.56
C GLY A 41 22.65 -0.89 -16.13
N CYS A 42 22.41 -1.83 -17.05
CA CYS A 42 22.13 -3.22 -16.71
C CYS A 42 23.36 -3.95 -16.16
N SER A 43 23.15 -4.80 -15.16
CA SER A 43 24.15 -5.76 -14.71
C SER A 43 24.37 -6.86 -15.75
N VAL A 44 25.63 -7.05 -16.13
CA VAL A 44 26.08 -8.06 -17.07
C VAL A 44 27.03 -9.06 -16.40
N LEU A 45 26.99 -10.30 -16.86
CA LEU A 45 27.87 -11.37 -16.44
C LEU A 45 29.15 -11.34 -17.27
N LEU A 46 30.28 -11.13 -16.60
CA LEU A 46 31.61 -11.09 -17.17
C LEU A 46 32.37 -12.39 -16.89
N ASN A 47 33.20 -12.80 -17.85
CA ASN A 47 34.15 -13.89 -17.65
C ASN A 47 35.36 -13.43 -16.80
N HIS A 48 35.74 -14.18 -15.75
CA HIS A 48 36.86 -13.82 -14.88
C HIS A 48 38.23 -13.73 -15.55
N LYS A 49 38.42 -14.37 -16.72
CA LYS A 49 39.73 -14.41 -17.40
C LYS A 49 39.88 -13.37 -18.51
N VAL A 50 38.81 -13.12 -19.25
CA VAL A 50 38.84 -12.33 -20.49
C VAL A 50 37.98 -11.07 -20.34
N HIS A 51 37.22 -10.95 -19.25
CA HIS A 51 36.24 -9.90 -19.03
C HIS A 51 35.18 -9.75 -20.13
N ALA A 52 35.01 -10.74 -21.02
CA ALA A 52 33.97 -10.73 -22.05
C ALA A 52 32.55 -10.88 -21.45
N VAL A 53 31.57 -10.23 -22.08
CA VAL A 53 30.15 -10.30 -21.69
C VAL A 53 29.57 -11.65 -22.12
N VAL A 54 29.12 -12.44 -21.15
CA VAL A 54 28.56 -13.79 -21.31
C VAL A 54 27.03 -13.77 -21.27
N GLY A 55 26.42 -12.76 -20.66
CA GLY A 55 24.97 -12.66 -20.59
C GLY A 55 24.53 -11.46 -19.78
N VAL A 56 23.26 -11.11 -19.94
CA VAL A 56 22.61 -10.09 -19.10
C VAL A 56 22.07 -10.78 -17.86
N LEU A 57 22.26 -10.16 -16.70
CA LEU A 57 21.57 -10.57 -15.49
C LEU A 57 20.19 -9.90 -15.52
N SER A 58 19.15 -10.66 -15.83
CA SER A 58 17.80 -10.13 -16.07
C SER A 58 17.00 -9.78 -14.80
N ASP A 59 17.55 -10.02 -13.61
CA ASP A 59 16.92 -9.66 -12.33
C ASP A 59 17.82 -8.72 -11.52
N ASP A 60 17.94 -7.48 -12.00
CA ASP A 60 18.50 -6.35 -11.25
C ASP A 60 17.48 -5.75 -10.26
N THR A 61 16.49 -6.56 -9.86
CA THR A 61 15.59 -6.12 -8.80
C THR A 61 16.35 -6.15 -7.50
N ASP A 62 16.58 -4.95 -6.95
CA ASP A 62 17.07 -4.78 -5.60
C ASP A 62 16.25 -5.70 -4.67
N PRO A 63 16.89 -6.49 -3.78
CA PRO A 63 16.18 -7.42 -2.91
C PRO A 63 15.11 -6.73 -2.05
N MET A 64 15.26 -5.42 -1.82
CA MET A 64 14.23 -4.60 -1.17
C MET A 64 12.92 -4.52 -1.96
N VAL A 65 12.97 -4.40 -3.29
CA VAL A 65 11.76 -4.31 -4.11
C VAL A 65 11.06 -5.67 -4.20
N THR A 66 11.83 -6.77 -4.21
CA THR A 66 11.29 -8.13 -4.10
C THR A 66 10.60 -8.36 -2.74
N VAL A 67 11.09 -7.75 -1.66
CA VAL A 67 10.40 -7.75 -0.36
C VAL A 67 9.11 -6.91 -0.37
N MET A 68 9.03 -5.88 -1.21
CA MET A 68 7.82 -5.06 -1.38
C MET A 68 6.73 -5.75 -2.23
N LYS A 69 7.10 -6.79 -3.00
CA LYS A 69 6.13 -7.64 -3.70
C LYS A 69 5.38 -8.50 -2.68
N LEU A 70 4.08 -8.26 -2.57
CA LEU A 70 3.20 -9.11 -1.78
C LEU A 70 2.86 -10.35 -2.61
N GLU A 71 3.61 -11.44 -2.45
CA GLU A 71 3.34 -12.72 -3.15
C GLU A 71 2.00 -13.37 -2.74
N LYS A 72 1.36 -12.90 -1.65
CA LYS A 72 0.10 -13.47 -1.16
C LYS A 72 -1.00 -12.43 -1.12
N ALA A 73 -2.09 -12.70 -1.83
CA ALA A 73 -3.32 -11.95 -1.71
C ALA A 73 -3.74 -11.89 -0.22
N PRO A 74 -3.99 -10.69 0.33
CA PRO A 74 -4.48 -10.57 1.70
C PRO A 74 -5.85 -11.27 1.84
N GLN A 75 -6.15 -11.81 3.03
CA GLN A 75 -7.36 -12.61 3.24
C GLN A 75 -8.66 -11.78 3.33
N GLU A 76 -8.56 -10.46 3.36
CA GLU A 76 -9.72 -9.59 3.60
C GLU A 76 -10.50 -9.38 2.30
N THR A 77 -11.82 -9.41 2.41
CA THR A 77 -12.75 -9.19 1.29
C THR A 77 -13.62 -7.96 1.58
N TYR A 78 -14.28 -7.41 0.57
CA TYR A 78 -15.23 -6.30 0.78
C TYR A 78 -16.36 -6.65 1.76
N ALA A 79 -16.69 -7.94 1.92
CA ALA A 79 -17.69 -8.39 2.88
C ALA A 79 -17.25 -8.17 4.35
N ASP A 80 -15.94 -8.12 4.60
CA ASP A 80 -15.38 -7.85 5.93
C ASP A 80 -15.37 -6.35 6.27
N ILE A 81 -15.66 -5.47 5.30
CA ILE A 81 -15.69 -4.01 5.47
C ILE A 81 -17.14 -3.55 5.66
N GLY A 82 -17.43 -2.98 6.82
CA GLY A 82 -18.78 -2.51 7.15
C GLY A 82 -19.02 -1.06 6.75
N GLY A 83 -20.07 -0.84 5.94
CA GLY A 83 -20.76 0.46 5.77
C GLY A 83 -19.97 1.58 5.10
N LEU A 84 -18.99 1.21 4.26
CA LEU A 84 -18.26 2.12 3.37
C LEU A 84 -18.64 1.87 1.90
N ASP A 85 -19.94 1.65 1.64
CA ASP A 85 -20.42 1.22 0.32
C ASP A 85 -20.12 2.25 -0.78
N THR A 86 -20.22 3.55 -0.48
CA THR A 86 -19.92 4.63 -1.42
C THR A 86 -18.43 4.71 -1.74
N GLN A 87 -17.56 4.65 -0.71
CA GLN A 87 -16.11 4.67 -0.90
C GLN A 87 -15.61 3.42 -1.64
N ILE A 88 -16.20 2.26 -1.36
CA ILE A 88 -15.91 1.00 -2.08
C ILE A 88 -16.25 1.17 -3.56
N GLN A 89 -17.43 1.72 -3.88
CA GLN A 89 -17.83 1.95 -5.27
C GLN A 89 -16.85 2.89 -6.00
N GLU A 90 -16.44 3.99 -5.37
CA GLU A 90 -15.48 4.93 -5.97
C GLU A 90 -14.12 4.28 -6.28
N ILE A 91 -13.61 3.42 -5.39
CA ILE A 91 -12.37 2.67 -5.66
C ILE A 91 -12.58 1.65 -6.78
N LYS A 92 -13.70 0.92 -6.78
CA LYS A 92 -14.01 -0.05 -7.83
C LYS A 92 -14.05 0.60 -9.21
N GLU A 93 -14.70 1.75 -9.35
CA GLU A 93 -14.72 2.52 -10.59
C GLU A 93 -13.34 3.03 -11.01
N SER A 94 -12.43 3.26 -10.06
CA SER A 94 -11.11 3.81 -10.34
C SER A 94 -10.05 2.75 -10.63
N VAL A 95 -10.17 1.56 -10.04
CA VAL A 95 -9.15 0.50 -10.06
C VAL A 95 -9.64 -0.74 -10.79
N GLU A 96 -10.82 -1.27 -10.43
CA GLU A 96 -11.34 -2.54 -10.96
C GLU A 96 -11.96 -2.37 -12.35
N LEU A 97 -12.73 -1.30 -12.56
CA LEU A 97 -13.44 -1.07 -13.82
C LEU A 97 -12.50 -0.87 -15.02
N PRO A 98 -11.39 -0.10 -14.93
CA PRO A 98 -10.43 0.01 -16.03
C PRO A 98 -9.74 -1.30 -16.40
N LEU A 99 -9.55 -2.21 -15.44
CA LEU A 99 -8.88 -3.49 -15.64
C LEU A 99 -9.80 -4.54 -16.24
N THR A 100 -11.08 -4.53 -15.84
CA THR A 100 -12.07 -5.52 -16.26
C THR A 100 -12.74 -5.16 -17.58
N HIS A 101 -13.06 -3.88 -17.79
CA HIS A 101 -13.78 -3.40 -18.97
C HIS A 101 -13.18 -2.09 -19.51
N PRO A 102 -12.05 -2.17 -20.23
CA PRO A 102 -11.46 -0.99 -20.87
C PRO A 102 -12.36 -0.41 -21.98
N GLU A 103 -13.23 -1.23 -22.57
CA GLU A 103 -14.17 -0.91 -23.65
C GLU A 103 -15.03 0.34 -23.34
N TYR A 104 -15.54 0.44 -22.11
CA TYR A 104 -16.37 1.57 -21.67
C TYR A 104 -15.62 2.92 -21.72
N TYR A 105 -14.31 2.90 -21.50
CA TYR A 105 -13.47 4.10 -21.57
C TYR A 105 -13.17 4.50 -23.02
N GLU A 106 -12.99 3.54 -23.91
CA GLU A 106 -12.75 3.77 -25.33
C GLU A 106 -13.99 4.34 -26.03
N GLU A 107 -15.18 3.77 -25.77
CA GLU A 107 -16.44 4.28 -26.34
C GLU A 107 -16.79 5.68 -25.87
N MET A 108 -16.53 6.00 -24.60
CA MET A 108 -16.70 7.35 -24.06
C MET A 108 -15.58 8.31 -24.48
N GLY A 109 -14.44 7.82 -24.95
CA GLY A 109 -13.25 8.63 -25.27
C GLY A 109 -12.62 9.31 -24.05
N ILE A 110 -12.82 8.77 -22.85
CA ILE A 110 -12.28 9.32 -21.60
C ILE A 110 -11.10 8.47 -21.12
N LYS A 111 -10.05 9.12 -20.58
CA LYS A 111 -8.93 8.40 -19.96
C LYS A 111 -9.32 7.92 -18.56
N PRO A 112 -8.97 6.68 -18.17
CA PRO A 112 -9.25 6.21 -16.83
C PRO A 112 -8.43 7.00 -15.79
N PRO A 113 -8.97 7.24 -14.59
CA PRO A 113 -8.28 7.98 -13.54
C PRO A 113 -7.00 7.25 -13.10
N LYS A 114 -5.88 7.95 -12.94
CA LYS A 114 -4.57 7.31 -12.65
C LYS A 114 -4.26 7.16 -11.17
N GLY A 115 -4.76 8.08 -10.35
CA GLY A 115 -4.42 8.14 -8.91
C GLY A 115 -5.63 8.29 -8.01
N VAL A 116 -5.65 7.54 -6.91
CA VAL A 116 -6.65 7.61 -5.84
C VAL A 116 -5.95 7.93 -4.52
N ILE A 117 -6.40 8.97 -3.83
CA ILE A 117 -6.04 9.24 -2.42
C ILE A 117 -7.17 8.81 -1.51
N LEU A 118 -6.83 8.07 -0.45
CA LEU A 118 -7.68 7.75 0.69
C LEU A 118 -7.27 8.61 1.88
N TYR A 119 -8.17 9.43 2.42
CA TYR A 119 -7.87 10.30 3.57
C TYR A 119 -8.93 10.30 4.66
N GLY A 120 -8.59 10.76 5.87
CA GLY A 120 -9.52 10.89 7.01
C GLY A 120 -8.94 10.34 8.32
N PRO A 121 -9.73 10.27 9.41
CA PRO A 121 -9.25 9.87 10.73
C PRO A 121 -8.61 8.47 10.77
N PRO A 122 -7.63 8.24 11.65
CA PRO A 122 -7.02 6.92 11.82
C PRO A 122 -8.06 5.91 12.32
N GLY A 123 -7.87 4.63 11.97
CA GLY A 123 -8.77 3.55 12.39
C GLY A 123 -10.08 3.45 11.61
N THR A 124 -10.25 4.20 10.52
CA THR A 124 -11.40 4.13 9.59
C THR A 124 -11.28 3.05 8.53
N GLY A 125 -10.19 2.28 8.51
CA GLY A 125 -10.05 1.10 7.63
C GLY A 125 -9.48 1.36 6.23
N LYS A 126 -8.78 2.49 6.00
CA LYS A 126 -8.15 2.81 4.70
C LYS A 126 -7.24 1.67 4.19
N THR A 127 -6.34 1.18 5.05
CA THR A 127 -5.44 0.07 4.75
C THR A 127 -6.19 -1.26 4.53
N LEU A 128 -7.33 -1.47 5.24
CA LEU A 128 -8.15 -2.67 5.05
C LEU A 128 -8.83 -2.66 3.68
N LEU A 129 -9.32 -1.49 3.24
CA LEU A 129 -9.92 -1.35 1.92
C LEU A 129 -8.90 -1.58 0.80
N ALA A 130 -7.69 -1.04 0.92
CA ALA A 130 -6.62 -1.31 -0.04
C ALA A 130 -6.27 -2.81 -0.13
N LYS A 131 -6.27 -3.51 1.01
CA LYS A 131 -6.09 -4.97 1.05
C LYS A 131 -7.25 -5.71 0.37
N ALA A 132 -8.49 -5.33 0.63
CA ALA A 132 -9.65 -5.94 -0.02
C ALA A 132 -9.63 -5.78 -1.55
N VAL A 133 -9.19 -4.61 -2.03
CA VAL A 133 -8.98 -4.34 -3.47
C VAL A 133 -7.90 -5.24 -4.04
N ALA A 134 -6.78 -5.40 -3.33
CA ALA A 134 -5.68 -6.29 -3.73
C ALA A 134 -6.08 -7.77 -3.80
N ASN A 135 -7.06 -8.19 -3.01
CA ASN A 135 -7.56 -9.56 -3.04
C ASN A 135 -8.53 -9.79 -4.22
N GLN A 136 -9.37 -8.81 -4.53
CA GLN A 136 -10.33 -8.91 -5.62
C GLN A 136 -9.69 -8.70 -7.00
N THR A 137 -8.66 -7.86 -7.08
CA THR A 137 -7.88 -7.68 -8.31
C THR A 137 -6.79 -8.75 -8.36
N SER A 138 -6.79 -9.61 -9.38
CA SER A 138 -5.70 -10.58 -9.62
C SER A 138 -4.41 -9.91 -10.15
N ALA A 139 -4.22 -8.63 -9.86
CA ALA A 139 -3.11 -7.81 -10.30
C ALA A 139 -1.95 -7.88 -9.30
N THR A 140 -0.74 -7.58 -9.76
CA THR A 140 0.44 -7.51 -8.88
C THR A 140 0.25 -6.37 -7.89
N PHE A 141 0.18 -6.68 -6.59
CA PHE A 141 0.03 -5.69 -5.54
C PHE A 141 1.38 -5.36 -4.90
N LEU A 142 1.83 -4.12 -5.08
CA LEU A 142 3.06 -3.59 -4.49
C LEU A 142 2.67 -2.73 -3.29
N ARG A 143 3.09 -3.14 -2.09
CA ARG A 143 2.83 -2.37 -0.86
C ARG A 143 4.11 -1.72 -0.39
N VAL A 144 4.07 -0.40 -0.23
CA VAL A 144 5.17 0.38 0.35
C VAL A 144 4.62 1.24 1.48
N VAL A 145 5.35 1.29 2.60
CA VAL A 145 5.05 2.25 3.67
C VAL A 145 5.89 3.50 3.44
N GLY A 146 5.32 4.69 3.57
CA GLY A 146 6.03 5.95 3.32
C GLY A 146 7.33 6.08 4.09
N SER A 147 7.37 5.59 5.33
CA SER A 147 8.59 5.54 6.15
C SER A 147 9.75 4.72 5.54
N GLU A 148 9.46 3.72 4.70
CA GLU A 148 10.48 2.90 4.02
C GLU A 148 11.21 3.65 2.91
N LEU A 149 10.59 4.71 2.37
CA LEU A 149 11.19 5.57 1.33
C LEU A 149 12.21 6.56 1.91
N ILE A 150 12.25 6.73 3.24
CA ILE A 150 13.16 7.65 3.92
C ILE A 150 14.43 6.88 4.30
N GLN A 151 15.47 7.04 3.49
CA GLN A 151 16.79 6.45 3.75
C GLN A 151 17.74 7.46 4.39
N LYS A 152 18.69 6.96 5.18
CA LYS A 152 19.72 7.80 5.85
C LYS A 152 20.72 8.39 4.87
N TYR A 153 20.93 7.74 3.73
CA TYR A 153 21.86 8.16 2.70
C TYR A 153 21.18 9.04 1.67
N LEU A 154 21.84 10.13 1.33
CA LEU A 154 21.35 11.09 0.34
C LEU A 154 21.39 10.45 -1.06
N GLY A 155 20.23 10.35 -1.71
CA GLY A 155 20.10 9.82 -3.07
C GLY A 155 19.47 8.42 -3.16
N ASP A 156 19.50 7.65 -2.07
CA ASP A 156 18.92 6.30 -2.04
C ASP A 156 17.38 6.33 -2.12
N GLY A 157 16.74 7.33 -1.49
CA GLY A 157 15.28 7.51 -1.55
C GLY A 157 14.76 7.65 -2.98
N PRO A 158 15.24 8.64 -3.77
CA PRO A 158 14.86 8.79 -5.18
C PRO A 158 15.18 7.57 -6.06
N LYS A 159 16.32 6.89 -5.81
CA LYS A 159 16.67 5.67 -6.54
C LYS A 159 15.65 4.57 -6.30
N LEU A 160 15.27 4.34 -5.04
CA LEU A 160 14.27 3.34 -4.65
C LEU A 160 12.89 3.63 -5.25
N VAL A 161 12.46 4.90 -5.29
CA VAL A 161 11.19 5.28 -5.93
C VAL A 161 11.21 4.97 -7.43
N ARG A 162 12.31 5.28 -8.13
CA ARG A 162 12.43 4.95 -9.56
C ARG A 162 12.36 3.44 -9.79
N GLU A 163 13.03 2.66 -8.95
CA GLU A 163 13.00 1.20 -9.06
C GLU A 163 11.63 0.59 -8.74
N LEU A 164 10.92 1.14 -7.76
CA LEU A 164 9.56 0.75 -7.47
C LEU A 164 8.65 0.91 -8.70
N PHE A 165 8.76 2.05 -9.41
CA PHE A 165 7.99 2.29 -10.63
C PHE A 165 8.45 1.42 -11.80
N ARG A 166 9.77 1.18 -11.96
CA ARG A 166 10.30 0.26 -12.98
C ARG A 166 9.72 -1.14 -12.81
N VAL A 167 9.78 -1.68 -11.59
CA VAL A 167 9.23 -3.00 -11.28
C VAL A 167 7.71 -3.05 -11.45
N ALA A 168 7.01 -1.97 -11.08
CA ALA A 168 5.56 -1.88 -11.30
C ALA A 168 5.19 -1.91 -12.79
N GLU A 169 5.99 -1.27 -13.63
CA GLU A 169 5.80 -1.23 -15.09
C GLU A 169 6.14 -2.58 -15.75
N GLU A 170 7.23 -3.23 -15.35
CA GLU A 170 7.59 -4.59 -15.80
C GLU A 170 6.50 -5.63 -15.46
N HIS A 171 5.82 -5.46 -14.32
CA HIS A 171 4.78 -6.37 -13.82
C HIS A 171 3.36 -5.85 -14.08
N ALA A 172 3.19 -5.00 -15.09
CA ALA A 172 1.88 -4.47 -15.46
C ALA A 172 0.94 -5.60 -15.96
N PRO A 173 -0.34 -5.62 -15.54
CA PRO A 173 -1.05 -4.65 -14.70
C PRO A 173 -0.71 -4.79 -13.21
N SER A 174 -0.29 -3.68 -12.59
CA SER A 174 0.08 -3.62 -11.17
C SER A 174 -0.61 -2.47 -10.44
N ILE A 175 -0.80 -2.64 -9.14
CA ILE A 175 -1.35 -1.63 -8.23
C ILE A 175 -0.26 -1.29 -7.22
N VAL A 176 0.14 -0.03 -7.18
CA VAL A 176 1.09 0.48 -6.19
C VAL A 176 0.32 1.13 -5.06
N PHE A 177 0.37 0.53 -3.87
CA PHE A 177 -0.23 1.06 -2.65
C PHE A 177 0.85 1.66 -1.74
N ILE A 178 0.75 2.97 -1.50
CA ILE A 178 1.63 3.71 -0.59
C ILE A 178 0.84 4.09 0.66
N ASP A 179 1.15 3.43 1.78
CA ASP A 179 0.55 3.73 3.09
C ASP A 179 1.37 4.79 3.83
N GLU A 180 0.75 5.55 4.73
CA GLU A 180 1.42 6.58 5.56
C GLU A 180 2.30 7.56 4.76
N ILE A 181 1.77 8.07 3.63
CA ILE A 181 2.48 9.04 2.80
C ILE A 181 2.75 10.37 3.53
N ASP A 182 2.04 10.63 4.63
CA ASP A 182 2.29 11.78 5.51
C ASP A 182 3.68 11.77 6.15
N ALA A 183 4.32 10.59 6.32
CA ALA A 183 5.71 10.50 6.78
C ALA A 183 6.71 11.11 5.79
N VAL A 184 6.43 11.00 4.48
CA VAL A 184 7.27 11.53 3.39
C VAL A 184 6.81 12.92 2.93
N GLY A 185 5.52 13.21 3.08
CA GLY A 185 4.82 14.33 2.45
C GLY A 185 5.11 15.72 3.01
N THR A 186 6.08 15.90 3.91
CA THR A 186 6.49 17.24 4.36
C THR A 186 7.05 18.04 3.18
N LYS A 187 6.59 19.30 3.04
CA LYS A 187 6.89 20.21 1.90
C LYS A 187 8.35 20.14 1.42
N ARG A 188 8.57 19.42 0.32
CA ARG A 188 9.58 19.56 -0.76
C ARG A 188 10.09 18.18 -1.22
N TYR A 189 9.82 17.81 -2.48
CA TYR A 189 10.78 17.72 -3.59
C TYR A 189 9.98 17.36 -4.85
N ASP A 190 10.16 18.16 -5.91
CA ASP A 190 9.53 17.96 -7.21
C ASP A 190 10.29 16.84 -7.94
N SER A 191 9.60 15.78 -8.33
CA SER A 191 10.13 14.72 -9.19
C SER A 191 8.99 14.22 -10.05
N ASN A 192 9.05 14.62 -11.31
CA ASN A 192 8.01 14.43 -12.30
C ASN A 192 8.28 13.10 -13.02
N SER A 193 7.53 12.04 -12.69
CA SER A 193 7.59 10.76 -13.40
C SER A 193 6.17 10.38 -13.81
N GLY A 194 5.86 10.51 -15.10
CA GLY A 194 4.58 10.11 -15.67
C GLY A 194 4.67 8.69 -16.21
N GLY A 195 3.85 7.78 -15.68
CA GLY A 195 3.69 6.41 -16.16
C GLY A 195 2.22 5.99 -16.19
N ASP A 196 1.92 4.80 -16.71
CA ASP A 196 0.57 4.22 -16.77
C ASP A 196 0.27 3.28 -15.58
N VAL A 197 0.87 3.57 -14.43
CA VAL A 197 0.71 2.82 -13.19
C VAL A 197 -0.43 3.41 -12.36
N LYS A 198 -1.32 2.56 -11.84
CA LYS A 198 -2.34 2.97 -10.88
C LYS A 198 -1.71 3.12 -9.50
N VAL A 199 -1.81 4.33 -8.94
CA VAL A 199 -1.26 4.63 -7.61
C VAL A 199 -2.40 4.88 -6.63
N VAL A 200 -2.41 4.11 -5.54
CA VAL A 200 -3.34 4.28 -4.42
C VAL A 200 -2.53 4.76 -3.22
N MET A 201 -2.86 5.93 -2.69
CA MET A 201 -2.17 6.52 -1.55
C MET A 201 -3.12 6.62 -0.35
N ALA A 202 -2.65 6.26 0.84
CA ALA A 202 -3.40 6.45 2.08
C ALA A 202 -2.71 7.48 2.98
N THR A 203 -3.49 8.43 3.51
CA THR A 203 -3.02 9.44 4.46
C THR A 203 -4.04 9.67 5.57
N ASN A 204 -3.57 9.99 6.78
CA ASN A 204 -4.46 10.41 7.86
C ASN A 204 -4.71 11.92 7.84
N ARG A 205 -3.79 12.70 7.25
CA ARG A 205 -3.81 14.17 7.23
C ARG A 205 -3.57 14.67 5.82
N ILE A 206 -4.65 15.03 5.13
CA ILE A 206 -4.55 15.58 3.78
C ILE A 206 -3.94 17.00 3.76
N GLU A 207 -4.08 17.74 4.85
CA GLU A 207 -3.57 19.11 5.00
C GLU A 207 -2.04 19.21 5.12
N THR A 208 -1.37 18.12 5.56
CA THR A 208 0.09 18.08 5.68
C THR A 208 0.77 17.76 4.36
N LEU A 209 0.01 17.23 3.38
CA LEU A 209 0.51 16.90 2.06
C LEU A 209 0.70 18.14 1.19
N ASP A 210 1.67 18.08 0.29
CA ASP A 210 1.94 19.15 -0.66
C ASP A 210 0.77 19.34 -1.65
N PRO A 211 0.25 20.58 -1.82
CA PRO A 211 -0.70 20.93 -2.86
C PRO A 211 -0.32 20.47 -4.28
N ALA A 212 0.97 20.30 -4.56
CA ALA A 212 1.47 19.82 -5.85
C ALA A 212 1.15 18.35 -6.14
N LEU A 213 1.02 17.51 -5.11
CA LEU A 213 0.63 16.10 -5.27
C LEU A 213 -0.87 15.96 -5.52
N ILE A 214 -1.68 16.81 -4.89
CA ILE A 214 -3.15 16.79 -4.98
C ILE A 214 -3.70 17.55 -6.19
N ARG A 215 -2.84 18.02 -7.10
CA ARG A 215 -3.24 18.75 -8.31
C ARG A 215 -3.90 17.77 -9.31
N PRO A 216 -5.03 18.15 -9.92
CA PRO A 216 -5.67 17.36 -10.97
C PRO A 216 -4.69 16.99 -12.09
N GLY A 217 -4.73 15.74 -12.56
CA GLY A 217 -3.80 15.18 -13.55
C GLY A 217 -2.71 14.27 -12.97
N ARG A 218 -2.46 14.32 -11.65
CA ARG A 218 -1.68 13.30 -10.91
C ARG A 218 -2.57 12.42 -10.06
N ILE A 219 -3.53 13.06 -9.38
CA ILE A 219 -4.49 12.40 -8.49
C ILE A 219 -5.87 12.91 -8.87
N ASP A 220 -6.70 12.01 -9.38
CA ASP A 220 -8.00 12.36 -9.95
C ASP A 220 -9.14 12.12 -8.95
N ARG A 221 -8.94 11.19 -8.00
CA ARG A 221 -9.95 10.85 -6.99
C ARG A 221 -9.43 11.05 -5.57
N LYS A 222 -10.24 11.72 -4.75
CA LYS A 222 -9.99 11.97 -3.33
C LYS A 222 -11.17 11.39 -2.56
N ILE A 223 -10.91 10.29 -1.85
CA ILE A 223 -11.93 9.54 -1.13
C ILE A 223 -11.79 9.81 0.35
N GLU A 224 -12.82 10.43 0.92
CA GLU A 224 -12.88 10.72 2.33
C GLU A 224 -13.49 9.56 3.11
N PHE A 225 -12.83 9.22 4.22
CA PHE A 225 -13.32 8.24 5.18
C PHE A 225 -13.78 8.98 6.44
N PRO A 226 -15.09 9.26 6.57
CA PRO A 226 -15.63 9.82 7.79
C PRO A 226 -15.60 8.78 8.92
N LEU A 227 -15.88 9.25 10.15
CA LEU A 227 -16.18 8.35 11.25
C LEU A 227 -17.47 7.58 10.95
N PRO A 228 -17.59 6.32 11.41
CA PRO A 228 -18.74 5.48 11.08
C PRO A 228 -20.02 5.97 11.76
N ASP A 229 -21.12 6.03 11.00
CA ASP A 229 -22.47 6.27 11.53
C ASP A 229 -22.98 5.12 12.40
N GLU A 230 -24.04 5.30 13.17
CA GLU A 230 -24.64 4.24 13.99
C GLU A 230 -24.99 2.97 13.18
N LYS A 231 -25.52 3.16 11.96
CA LYS A 231 -25.82 2.03 11.05
C LYS A 231 -24.55 1.29 10.63
N THR A 232 -23.49 2.04 10.31
CA THR A 232 -22.19 1.50 9.92
C THR A 232 -21.50 0.81 11.10
N LYS A 233 -21.51 1.43 12.29
CA LYS A 233 -21.04 0.83 13.55
C LYS A 233 -21.73 -0.51 13.80
N LYS A 234 -23.06 -0.57 13.66
CA LYS A 234 -23.82 -1.83 13.80
C LYS A 234 -23.33 -2.92 12.86
N ARG A 235 -23.03 -2.57 11.61
CA ARG A 235 -22.53 -3.51 10.60
C ARG A 235 -21.12 -4.00 10.95
N ILE A 236 -20.24 -3.10 11.39
CA ILE A 236 -18.88 -3.44 11.83
C ILE A 236 -18.90 -4.37 13.05
N PHE A 237 -19.75 -4.05 14.05
CA PHE A 237 -19.95 -4.92 15.21
C PHE A 237 -20.39 -6.32 14.78
N ASN A 238 -21.40 -6.42 13.90
CA ASN A 238 -21.92 -7.70 13.43
C ASN A 238 -20.86 -8.53 12.69
N ILE A 239 -20.00 -7.89 11.89
CA ILE A 239 -18.90 -8.58 11.19
C ILE A 239 -17.91 -9.16 12.20
N HIS A 240 -17.48 -8.38 13.19
CA HIS A 240 -16.50 -8.84 14.19
C HIS A 240 -17.09 -9.86 15.17
N THR A 241 -18.37 -9.74 15.51
CA THR A 241 -19.05 -10.71 16.38
C THR A 241 -19.49 -11.98 15.67
N SER A 242 -19.56 -12.00 14.33
CA SER A 242 -19.97 -13.18 13.56
C SER A 242 -19.13 -14.43 13.84
N ARG A 243 -17.84 -14.24 14.19
CA ARG A 243 -16.91 -15.33 14.53
C ARG A 243 -16.88 -15.63 16.03
N MET A 244 -17.59 -14.86 16.86
CA MET A 244 -17.60 -14.98 18.32
C MET A 244 -18.87 -15.67 18.82
N THR A 245 -18.73 -16.44 19.88
CA THR A 245 -19.86 -17.03 20.61
C THR A 245 -20.40 -16.03 21.63
N LEU A 246 -21.45 -15.31 21.23
CA LEU A 246 -22.17 -14.38 22.09
C LEU A 246 -23.19 -15.12 22.97
N ALA A 247 -23.39 -14.63 24.20
CA ALA A 247 -24.52 -15.03 25.02
C ALA A 247 -25.79 -14.23 24.63
N GLU A 248 -26.97 -14.75 25.00
CA GLU A 248 -28.27 -14.18 24.65
C GLU A 248 -28.55 -12.82 25.32
N ASP A 249 -27.76 -12.46 26.34
CA ASP A 249 -27.84 -11.21 27.08
C ASP A 249 -27.17 -10.02 26.36
N VAL A 250 -26.45 -10.26 25.26
CA VAL A 250 -25.70 -9.23 24.55
C VAL A 250 -26.61 -8.42 23.62
N ASN A 251 -26.79 -7.14 23.93
CA ASN A 251 -27.52 -6.20 23.07
C ASN A 251 -26.58 -5.20 22.41
N LEU A 252 -26.19 -5.49 21.15
CA LEU A 252 -25.29 -4.63 20.38
C LEU A 252 -25.82 -3.20 20.20
N SER A 253 -27.14 -3.03 20.21
CA SER A 253 -27.79 -1.72 20.00
C SER A 253 -27.46 -0.74 21.12
N GLU A 254 -27.41 -1.21 22.38
CA GLU A 254 -27.08 -0.39 23.54
C GLU A 254 -25.62 0.10 23.50
N LEU A 255 -24.71 -0.75 23.00
CA LEU A 255 -23.29 -0.41 22.88
C LEU A 255 -23.06 0.71 21.85
N ILE A 256 -23.91 0.77 20.82
CA ILE A 256 -23.80 1.69 19.67
C ILE A 256 -24.47 3.05 19.96
N MET A 257 -25.59 3.06 20.70
CA MET A 257 -26.35 4.30 21.00
C MET A 257 -25.60 5.29 21.92
N ALA A 258 -24.58 4.83 22.61
CA ALA A 258 -23.72 5.74 23.35
C ALA A 258 -23.01 6.68 22.37
N LYS A 259 -23.07 7.99 22.64
CA LYS A 259 -22.47 9.07 21.83
C LYS A 259 -20.93 9.09 21.91
N ASP A 260 -20.31 7.96 21.62
CA ASP A 260 -18.87 7.81 21.60
C ASP A 260 -18.38 7.85 20.15
N ASP A 261 -17.42 8.72 19.85
CA ASP A 261 -16.69 8.77 18.58
C ASP A 261 -15.75 7.57 18.46
N LEU A 262 -16.33 6.40 18.23
CA LEU A 262 -15.64 5.12 18.04
C LEU A 262 -15.23 4.96 16.58
N SER A 263 -13.95 4.66 16.35
CA SER A 263 -13.43 4.24 15.05
C SER A 263 -13.69 2.75 14.82
N GLY A 264 -13.56 2.28 13.57
CA GLY A 264 -13.66 0.85 13.26
C GLY A 264 -12.60 0.01 13.98
N ALA A 265 -11.40 0.56 14.16
CA ALA A 265 -10.34 -0.06 14.96
C ALA A 265 -10.71 -0.17 16.45
N ASP A 266 -11.37 0.85 17.02
CA ASP A 266 -11.84 0.82 18.41
C ASP A 266 -12.88 -0.29 18.61
N ILE A 267 -13.80 -0.45 17.67
CA ILE A 267 -14.83 -1.52 17.70
C ILE A 267 -14.18 -2.90 17.69
N LYS A 268 -13.18 -3.11 16.82
CA LYS A 268 -12.40 -4.35 16.79
C LYS A 268 -11.67 -4.60 18.10
N ALA A 269 -11.07 -3.57 18.69
CA ALA A 269 -10.39 -3.66 19.98
C ALA A 269 -11.35 -4.06 21.11
N ILE A 270 -12.54 -3.43 21.17
CA ILE A 270 -13.58 -3.77 22.15
C ILE A 270 -13.98 -5.25 22.03
N CYS A 271 -14.25 -5.73 20.82
CA CYS A 271 -14.63 -7.14 20.60
C CYS A 271 -13.50 -8.09 21.04
N THR A 272 -12.25 -7.75 20.75
CA THR A 272 -11.08 -8.58 21.09
C THR A 272 -10.85 -8.63 22.60
N GLU A 273 -10.93 -7.48 23.28
CA GLU A 273 -10.80 -7.39 24.74
C GLU A 273 -11.96 -8.12 25.45
N ALA A 274 -13.19 -7.99 24.96
CA ALA A 274 -14.34 -8.74 25.49
C ALA A 274 -14.14 -10.26 25.40
N GLY A 275 -13.64 -10.75 24.26
CA GLY A 275 -13.28 -12.15 24.08
C GLY A 275 -12.17 -12.61 25.03
N LEU A 276 -11.16 -11.77 25.25
CA LEU A 276 -10.06 -12.07 26.18
C LEU A 276 -10.54 -12.11 27.65
N MET A 277 -11.48 -11.24 28.04
CA MET A 277 -12.08 -11.24 29.37
C MET A 277 -12.89 -12.52 29.63
N ALA A 278 -13.68 -12.95 28.66
CA ALA A 278 -14.39 -14.22 28.74
C ALA A 278 -13.43 -15.41 28.91
N LEU A 279 -12.33 -15.43 28.14
CA LEU A 279 -11.28 -16.45 28.27
C LEU A 279 -10.55 -16.41 29.63
N ARG A 280 -10.31 -15.21 30.17
CA ARG A 280 -9.67 -15.03 31.50
C ARG A 280 -10.51 -15.66 32.61
N GLU A 281 -11.83 -15.59 32.49
CA GLU A 281 -12.77 -16.22 33.41
C GLU A 281 -13.13 -17.67 33.01
N ARG A 282 -12.40 -18.26 32.04
CA ARG A 282 -12.61 -19.62 31.52
C ARG A 282 -14.01 -19.87 30.95
N ARG A 283 -14.67 -18.82 30.45
CA ARG A 283 -15.97 -18.88 29.77
C ARG A 283 -15.77 -18.97 28.26
N MET A 284 -16.61 -19.77 27.59
CA MET A 284 -16.64 -19.87 26.12
C MET A 284 -17.73 -19.01 25.48
N LYS A 285 -18.45 -18.21 26.27
CA LYS A 285 -19.44 -17.24 25.82
C LYS A 285 -19.10 -15.87 26.40
N VAL A 286 -19.22 -14.85 25.54
CA VAL A 286 -19.02 -13.45 25.91
C VAL A 286 -20.35 -12.87 26.38
N ASN A 287 -20.37 -12.30 27.58
CA ASN A 287 -21.56 -11.71 28.20
C ASN A 287 -21.57 -10.19 28.02
N ASN A 288 -22.70 -9.54 28.33
CA ASN A 288 -22.81 -8.08 28.24
C ASN A 288 -21.87 -7.34 29.21
N GLU A 289 -21.55 -7.94 30.36
CA GLU A 289 -20.59 -7.35 31.31
C GLU A 289 -19.17 -7.25 30.73
N ASP A 290 -18.75 -8.23 29.93
CA ASP A 290 -17.43 -8.24 29.29
C ASP A 290 -17.34 -7.09 28.26
N PHE A 291 -18.43 -6.81 27.54
CA PHE A 291 -18.53 -5.67 26.63
C PHE A 291 -18.50 -4.32 27.36
N LYS A 292 -19.14 -4.21 28.54
CA LYS A 292 -19.08 -2.98 29.35
C LYS A 292 -17.66 -2.70 29.84
N LYS A 293 -16.99 -3.70 30.43
CA LYS A 293 -15.62 -3.58 30.94
C LYS A 293 -14.60 -3.29 29.82
N SER A 294 -14.72 -3.99 28.68
CA SER A 294 -13.84 -3.77 27.52
C SER A 294 -14.05 -2.38 26.92
N LYS A 295 -15.29 -1.91 26.80
CA LYS A 295 -15.60 -0.55 26.34
C LYS A 295 -14.94 0.50 27.22
N GLU A 296 -15.07 0.39 28.54
CA GLU A 296 -14.45 1.33 29.49
C GLU A 296 -12.91 1.33 29.35
N SER A 297 -12.31 0.14 29.23
CA SER A 297 -10.86 -0.02 29.08
C SER A 297 -10.34 0.63 27.79
N VAL A 298 -11.06 0.48 26.67
CA VAL A 298 -10.68 1.07 25.38
C VAL A 298 -10.88 2.58 25.37
N LEU A 299 -11.98 3.08 25.96
CA LEU A 299 -12.21 4.52 26.13
C LEU A 299 -11.15 5.17 27.02
N TYR A 300 -10.70 4.49 28.08
CA TYR A 300 -9.65 4.98 28.97
C TYR A 300 -8.32 5.17 28.21
N ARG A 301 -7.90 4.17 27.42
CA ARG A 301 -6.69 4.29 26.56
C ARG A 301 -6.77 5.46 25.59
N LYS A 302 -7.97 5.77 25.08
CA LYS A 302 -8.19 6.91 24.17
C LYS A 302 -8.09 8.26 24.89
N LYS A 303 -8.57 8.33 26.14
CA LYS A 303 -8.46 9.52 26.99
C LYS A 303 -7.02 9.79 27.45
N GLU A 304 -6.25 8.77 27.82
CA GLU A 304 -4.83 8.95 28.19
C GLU A 304 -3.99 9.58 27.06
N GLY A 305 -4.36 9.37 25.80
CA GLY A 305 -3.70 9.99 24.64
C GLY A 305 -4.06 11.46 24.40
N THR A 306 -5.05 12.01 25.10
CA THR A 306 -5.48 13.40 24.95
C THR A 306 -5.13 14.14 26.24
N PRO A 307 -4.18 15.10 26.25
CA PRO A 307 -3.96 15.90 27.45
C PRO A 307 -5.23 16.73 27.74
N GLU A 308 -6.05 16.26 28.69
CA GLU A 308 -7.12 17.03 29.31
C GLU A 308 -6.49 18.17 30.11
N GLY A 309 -6.16 19.28 29.45
CA GLY A 309 -5.46 20.39 30.12
C GLY A 309 -5.26 21.68 29.34
N LEU A 310 -6.07 21.99 28.32
CA LEU A 310 -5.93 23.26 27.59
C LEU A 310 -7.24 24.03 27.30
N TYR A 311 -8.32 23.71 28.02
CA TYR A 311 -9.51 24.55 28.04
C TYR A 311 -9.99 24.75 29.48
N LEU A 312 -9.46 25.80 30.10
CA LEU A 312 -10.04 26.50 31.24
C LEU A 312 -9.90 28.00 30.97
#